data_AF-A0A960VB63-F1
#
_entry.id   AF-A0A960VB63-F1
#
_cell.length_a   1.000
_cell.length_b   1.000
_cell.length_c   1.000
_cell.angle_alpha   90.00
_cell.angle_beta   90.00
_cell.angle_gamma   90.00
#
_symmetry.space_group_name_H-M   'P 1'
#
loop_
_entity.id
_entity.type
_entity.pdbx_description
1 polymer ?
#
loop_
_entity_poly.entity_id
_entity_poly.type
_entity_poly.pdbx_seq_one_letter_code
_entity_poly.pdbx_strand_id
1 'polypeptide(L)'
;MQYNLITASFVGVWEKPFMNIPTLDRKFCLDLFGDPYLTTCGMTPEGFVIAKQFMNPPHPSVIINPNRIQITELSISRVCEIANSFLDILKKHNPSDMIHPFASIGINSEHEWIGLKDSTHVWMKNKFFKNLFF
;
A
#
# COMPACT_ATOMS: atom_id res chain seq x y z
N MET A 1 -7.05 -18.16 -19.71
CA MET A 1 -6.10 -17.91 -18.61
C MET A 1 -6.75 -16.87 -17.73
N GLN A 2 -6.99 -17.20 -16.47
CA GLN A 2 -7.62 -16.29 -15.52
C GLN A 2 -6.56 -15.77 -14.56
N TYR A 3 -6.69 -14.52 -14.13
CA TYR A 3 -5.87 -13.97 -13.07
C TYR A 3 -6.76 -13.28 -12.05
N ASN A 4 -6.38 -13.41 -10.77
CA ASN A 4 -7.02 -12.71 -9.66
C ASN A 4 -6.06 -11.65 -9.15
N LEU A 5 -6.56 -10.44 -8.91
CA LEU A 5 -5.82 -9.44 -8.14
C LEU A 5 -5.83 -9.89 -6.68
N ILE A 6 -4.65 -10.02 -6.09
CA ILE A 6 -4.46 -10.36 -4.68
C ILE A 6 -4.37 -9.06 -3.86
N THR A 7 -3.49 -8.15 -4.28
CA THR A 7 -3.35 -6.82 -3.67
C THR A 7 -3.03 -5.76 -4.69
N ALA A 8 -3.36 -4.52 -4.37
CA ALA A 8 -2.78 -3.34 -4.96
C ALA A 8 -2.16 -2.48 -3.86
N SER A 9 -1.04 -1.84 -4.18
CA SER A 9 -0.39 -0.90 -3.28
C SER A 9 -0.04 0.40 -3.97
N PHE A 10 -0.33 1.51 -3.31
CA PHE A 10 0.25 2.82 -3.63
C PHE A 10 1.49 3.04 -2.77
N VAL A 11 2.57 3.52 -3.38
CA VAL A 11 3.80 3.90 -2.69
C VAL A 11 4.15 5.33 -3.08
N GLY A 12 4.26 6.22 -2.09
CA GLY A 12 4.75 7.58 -2.28
C GLY A 12 6.05 7.77 -1.51
N VAL A 13 7.14 8.11 -2.21
CA VAL A 13 8.44 8.41 -1.60
C VAL A 13 8.53 9.91 -1.37
N TRP A 14 8.81 10.33 -0.15
CA TRP A 14 8.83 11.74 0.20
C TRP A 14 9.96 12.50 -0.53
N GLU A 15 9.71 13.75 -0.91
CA GLU A 15 10.76 14.61 -1.49
C GLU A 15 11.89 14.90 -0.49
N LYS A 16 11.51 15.11 0.77
CA LYS A 16 12.41 15.24 1.91
C LYS A 16 11.97 14.27 3.00
N PRO A 17 12.91 13.64 3.73
CA PRO A 17 12.54 12.74 4.79
C PRO A 17 11.61 13.39 5.80
N PHE A 18 10.48 12.74 6.07
CA PHE A 18 9.48 13.23 6.99
C PHE A 18 9.91 12.88 8.42
N MET A 19 10.77 13.74 9.00
CA MET A 19 11.48 13.47 10.26
C MET A 19 10.54 13.27 11.45
N ASN A 20 9.38 13.94 11.44
CA ASN A 20 8.35 13.81 12.48
C ASN A 20 7.03 13.39 11.83
N ILE A 21 6.78 12.08 11.72
CA ILE A 21 5.48 11.55 11.27
C ILE A 21 4.38 12.26 12.08
N PRO A 22 3.36 12.86 11.44
CA PRO A 22 2.37 13.63 12.18
C PRO A 22 1.66 12.66 13.12
N THR A 23 1.39 13.10 14.34
CA THR A 23 0.52 12.33 15.23
C THR A 23 -0.88 12.32 14.62
N LEU A 24 -1.24 11.21 13.99
CA LEU A 24 -2.55 11.02 13.41
C LEU A 24 -3.56 10.81 14.53
N ASP A 25 -4.74 11.43 14.38
CA ASP A 25 -5.85 11.23 15.30
C ASP A 25 -6.18 9.73 15.41
N ARG A 26 -6.34 9.24 16.64
CA ARG A 26 -6.59 7.81 16.88
C ARG A 26 -7.91 7.38 16.25
N LYS A 27 -8.94 8.23 16.31
CA LYS A 27 -10.23 7.92 15.71
C LYS A 27 -10.10 7.79 14.19
N PHE A 28 -9.41 8.73 13.53
CA PHE A 28 -9.07 8.59 12.12
C PHE A 28 -8.36 7.26 11.81
N CYS A 29 -7.33 6.90 12.59
CA CYS A 29 -6.58 5.68 12.35
C CYS A 29 -7.44 4.41 12.42
N LEU A 30 -8.32 4.34 13.42
CA LEU A 30 -9.21 3.20 13.62
C LEU A 30 -10.33 3.15 12.57
N ASP A 31 -10.88 4.31 12.19
CA ASP A 31 -11.99 4.40 11.24
C ASP A 31 -11.55 4.28 9.76
N LEU A 32 -10.24 4.30 9.48
CA LEU A 32 -9.67 4.36 8.13
C LEU A 32 -10.23 3.28 7.17
N PHE A 33 -10.37 2.06 7.67
CA PHE A 33 -10.87 0.92 6.91
C PHE A 33 -12.37 0.65 7.12
N GLY A 34 -13.08 1.59 7.76
CA GLY A 34 -14.51 1.49 8.09
C GLY A 34 -14.84 0.45 9.17
N ASP A 35 -13.83 -0.05 9.89
CA ASP A 35 -13.98 -1.12 10.88
C ASP A 35 -13.02 -0.91 12.06
N PRO A 36 -13.39 -0.06 13.03
CA PRO A 36 -12.50 0.30 14.14
C PRO A 36 -12.22 -0.85 15.11
N TYR A 37 -13.04 -1.91 15.11
CA TYR A 37 -12.84 -3.06 15.99
C TYR A 37 -11.78 -4.02 15.46
N LEU A 38 -11.65 -4.13 14.13
CA LEU A 38 -10.62 -4.94 13.47
C LEU A 38 -9.41 -4.12 13.01
N THR A 39 -9.46 -2.80 13.16
CA THR A 39 -8.34 -1.92 12.80
C THR A 39 -7.46 -1.64 14.00
N THR A 40 -6.15 -1.72 13.80
CA THR A 40 -5.14 -1.44 14.81
C THR A 40 -4.13 -0.44 14.26
N CYS A 41 -3.55 0.38 15.12
CA CYS A 41 -2.47 1.29 14.73
C CYS A 41 -1.39 1.35 15.81
N GLY A 42 -0.13 1.51 15.37
CA GLY A 42 0.99 1.62 16.29
C GLY A 42 2.34 1.74 15.57
N MET A 43 3.40 1.89 16.36
CA MET A 43 4.77 1.92 15.84
C MET A 43 5.32 0.51 15.68
N THR A 44 5.94 0.24 14.53
CA THR A 44 6.70 -0.98 14.23
C THR A 44 8.10 -0.59 13.73
N PRO A 45 9.04 -1.54 13.56
CA PRO A 45 10.33 -1.24 12.93
C PRO A 45 10.24 -0.67 11.51
N GLU A 46 9.13 -0.89 10.81
CA GLU A 46 8.92 -0.39 9.44
C GLU A 46 8.37 1.04 9.40
N GLY A 47 7.86 1.55 10.54
CA GLY A 47 7.25 2.87 10.67
C GLY A 47 5.98 2.86 11.53
N PHE A 48 5.18 3.92 11.41
CA PHE A 48 3.82 3.92 11.93
C PHE A 48 2.93 3.11 11.01
N VAL A 49 2.25 2.10 11.55
CA VAL A 49 1.40 1.18 10.79
C VAL A 49 -0.03 1.29 11.27
N ILE A 50 -0.96 1.31 10.31
CA ILE A 50 -2.39 1.10 10.52
C ILE A 50 -2.76 -0.14 9.73
N ALA A 51 -3.30 -1.17 10.37
CA ALA A 51 -3.63 -2.42 9.71
C ALA A 51 -5.01 -2.92 10.14
N LYS A 52 -5.80 -3.39 9.18
CA LYS A 52 -7.06 -4.09 9.44
C LYS A 52 -6.81 -5.59 9.45
N GLN A 53 -7.12 -6.23 10.57
CA GLN A 53 -7.06 -7.68 10.69
C GLN A 53 -8.15 -8.32 9.81
N PHE A 54 -7.72 -9.24 8.95
CA PHE A 54 -8.60 -10.11 8.17
C PHE A 54 -8.33 -11.57 8.55
N MET A 55 -9.28 -12.47 8.27
CA MET A 55 -9.08 -13.89 8.53
C MET A 55 -7.91 -14.47 7.74
N ASN A 56 -7.66 -13.98 6.52
CA ASN A 56 -6.57 -14.43 5.67
C ASN A 56 -5.69 -13.24 5.24
N PRO A 57 -4.36 -13.40 5.21
CA PRO A 57 -3.48 -12.44 4.56
C PRO A 57 -3.72 -12.45 3.04
N PRO A 58 -3.35 -11.37 2.33
CA PRO A 58 -2.70 -10.15 2.83
C PRO A 58 -3.68 -9.16 3.49
N HIS A 59 -3.22 -8.50 4.55
CA HIS A 59 -4.03 -7.55 5.32
C HIS A 59 -3.93 -6.12 4.74
N PRO A 60 -5.07 -5.43 4.55
CA PRO A 60 -5.05 -4.00 4.25
C PRO A 60 -4.27 -3.23 5.31
N SER A 61 -3.36 -2.38 4.84
CA SER A 61 -2.44 -1.67 5.72
C SER A 61 -1.99 -0.35 5.13
N VAL A 62 -1.67 0.58 6.02
CA VAL A 62 -0.94 1.81 5.71
C VAL A 62 0.31 1.84 6.55
N ILE A 63 1.45 2.04 5.91
CA ILE A 63 2.76 2.17 6.55
C ILE A 63 3.27 3.56 6.23
N ILE A 64 3.65 4.30 7.26
CA ILE A 64 4.22 5.64 7.15
C ILE A 64 5.56 5.61 7.84
N ASN A 65 6.60 5.97 7.11
CA ASN A 65 7.93 6.11 7.69
C ASN A 65 8.60 7.37 7.14
N PRO A 66 9.79 7.74 7.66
CA PRO A 66 10.45 8.95 7.23
C PRO A 66 10.80 9.00 5.74
N ASN A 67 10.79 7.87 5.02
CA ASN A 67 11.17 7.81 3.61
C ASN A 67 9.97 7.65 2.66
N ARG A 68 8.88 7.00 3.10
CA ARG A 68 7.72 6.74 2.26
C ARG A 68 6.42 6.59 3.04
N ILE A 69 5.30 6.74 2.32
CA ILE A 69 4.01 6.15 2.64
C ILE A 69 3.74 4.96 1.71
N GLN A 70 3.17 3.90 2.25
CA GLN A 70 2.68 2.77 1.50
C GLN A 70 1.27 2.43 1.96
N ILE A 71 0.36 2.25 1.00
CA ILE A 71 -1.04 1.88 1.25
C ILE A 71 -1.29 0.60 0.47
N THR A 72 -1.63 -0.48 1.16
CA THR A 72 -1.95 -1.79 0.56
C THR A 72 -3.41 -2.11 0.82
N GLU A 73 -4.13 -2.52 -0.22
CA GLU A 73 -5.54 -2.89 -0.18
C GLU A 73 -5.86 -4.01 -1.18
N LEU A 74 -7.03 -4.64 -1.03
CA LEU A 74 -7.49 -5.70 -1.92
C LEU A 74 -8.12 -5.17 -3.23
N SER A 75 -8.39 -3.87 -3.28
CA SER A 75 -8.96 -3.18 -4.45
C SER A 75 -8.21 -1.90 -4.76
N ILE A 76 -7.94 -1.66 -6.05
CA ILE A 76 -7.35 -0.41 -6.54
C ILE A 76 -8.21 0.80 -6.16
N SER A 77 -9.54 0.69 -6.19
CA SER A 77 -10.42 1.81 -5.82
C SER A 77 -10.22 2.21 -4.37
N ARG A 78 -10.09 1.23 -3.47
CA ARG A 78 -9.82 1.45 -2.05
C ARG A 78 -8.44 2.03 -1.80
N VAL A 79 -7.42 1.60 -2.55
CA VAL A 79 -6.10 2.23 -2.53
C VAL A 79 -6.22 3.74 -2.82
N CYS A 80 -6.93 4.12 -3.88
CA CYS A 80 -7.11 5.52 -4.25
C CYS A 80 -7.89 6.32 -3.19
N GLU A 81 -8.97 5.75 -2.64
CA GLU A 81 -9.77 6.39 -1.58
C GLU A 81 -8.95 6.66 -0.32
N ILE A 82 -8.19 5.68 0.13
CA ILE A 82 -7.33 5.80 1.31
C ILE A 82 -6.19 6.78 1.03
N ALA A 83 -5.56 6.72 -0.14
CA ALA A 83 -4.49 7.65 -0.52
C ALA A 83 -4.97 9.10 -0.51
N ASN A 84 -6.14 9.38 -1.09
CA ASN A 84 -6.72 10.72 -1.07
C ASN A 84 -7.03 11.18 0.37
N SER A 85 -7.62 10.31 1.18
CA SER A 85 -7.92 10.62 2.60
C SER A 85 -6.65 10.98 3.39
N PHE A 86 -5.56 10.25 3.14
CA PHE A 86 -4.26 10.54 3.73
C PHE A 86 -3.69 11.88 3.27
N LEU A 87 -3.73 12.15 1.96
CA LEU A 87 -3.24 13.41 1.42
C LEU A 87 -4.00 14.61 1.97
N ASP A 88 -5.31 14.49 2.16
CA ASP A 88 -6.13 15.56 2.75
C ASP A 88 -5.79 15.81 4.22
N ILE A 89 -5.46 14.77 4.98
CA ILE A 89 -5.01 14.92 6.37
C ILE A 89 -3.63 15.54 6.44
N LEU A 90 -2.70 15.08 5.59
CA LEU A 90 -1.35 15.66 5.53
C LEU A 90 -1.40 17.16 5.19
N LYS A 91 -2.26 17.57 4.25
CA LYS A 91 -2.50 18.99 3.93
C LYS A 91 -3.04 19.79 5.13
N LYS A 92 -3.94 19.21 5.94
CA LYS A 92 -4.46 19.88 7.14
C LYS A 92 -3.38 20.10 8.20
N HIS A 93 -2.44 19.17 8.34
CA HIS A 93 -1.37 19.26 9.33
C HIS A 93 -0.21 20.15 8.90
N ASN A 94 0.07 20.29 7.60
CA ASN A 94 1.15 21.13 7.07
C ASN A 94 0.70 21.94 5.83
N PRO A 95 -0.10 22.99 6.01
CA PRO A 95 -0.67 23.76 4.90
C PRO A 95 0.37 24.57 4.09
N SER A 96 1.56 24.81 4.65
CA SER A 96 2.61 25.65 4.05
C SER A 96 3.59 24.93 3.12
N ASP A 97 3.70 23.59 3.17
CA ASP A 97 4.80 22.83 2.52
C ASP A 97 4.35 21.80 1.46
N MET A 98 3.06 21.69 1.14
CA MET A 98 2.57 20.55 0.34
C MET A 98 1.78 20.94 -0.92
N ILE A 99 2.49 21.28 -2.00
CA ILE A 99 1.94 21.16 -3.36
C ILE A 99 2.21 19.76 -3.91
N HIS A 100 3.38 19.17 -3.63
CA HIS A 100 3.70 17.77 -3.96
C HIS A 100 4.67 17.18 -2.92
N PRO A 101 4.21 16.36 -1.95
CA PRO A 101 5.10 15.85 -0.91
C PRO A 101 6.06 14.74 -1.38
N PHE A 102 5.94 14.30 -2.64
CA PHE A 102 6.59 13.10 -3.13
C PHE A 102 7.63 13.41 -4.21
N ALA A 103 8.84 12.86 -4.07
CA ALA A 103 9.81 12.78 -5.16
C ALA A 103 9.42 11.74 -6.22
N SER A 104 8.74 10.67 -5.81
CA SER A 104 8.26 9.64 -6.72
C SER A 104 7.03 8.91 -6.19
N ILE A 105 6.24 8.37 -7.12
CA ILE A 105 5.07 7.54 -6.84
C ILE A 105 5.17 6.22 -7.58
N GLY A 106 4.66 5.15 -6.98
CA GLY A 106 4.61 3.82 -7.55
C GLY A 106 3.28 3.15 -7.27
N ILE A 107 2.85 2.30 -8.19
CA ILE A 107 1.69 1.42 -8.02
C ILE A 107 2.19 -0.02 -8.19
N ASN A 108 2.05 -0.82 -7.15
CA ASN A 108 2.37 -2.24 -7.17
C ASN A 108 1.07 -3.04 -7.18
N SER A 109 1.07 -4.20 -7.84
CA SER A 109 -0.07 -5.12 -7.80
C SER A 109 0.41 -6.55 -7.81
N GLU A 110 -0.18 -7.38 -6.97
CA GLU A 110 0.06 -8.81 -6.91
C GLU A 110 -1.09 -9.54 -7.60
N HIS A 111 -0.74 -10.47 -8.49
CA HIS A 111 -1.72 -11.26 -9.23
C HIS A 111 -1.45 -12.75 -9.06
N GLU A 112 -2.51 -13.53 -8.91
CA GLU A 112 -2.47 -14.98 -8.96
C GLU A 112 -2.96 -15.45 -10.33
N TRP A 113 -2.19 -16.30 -11.00
CA TRP A 113 -2.58 -16.90 -12.27
C TRP A 113 -3.11 -18.32 -12.07
N ILE A 114 -4.35 -18.56 -12.53
CA ILE A 114 -5.06 -19.83 -12.36
C ILE A 114 -5.27 -20.53 -13.70
N GLY A 115 -5.30 -21.87 -13.66
CA GLY A 115 -5.60 -22.70 -14.82
C GLY A 115 -4.47 -22.73 -15.83
N LEU A 116 -3.22 -22.82 -15.34
CA LEU A 116 -2.06 -22.99 -16.19
C LEU A 116 -2.16 -24.33 -16.93
N LYS A 117 -1.96 -24.31 -18.25
CA LYS A 117 -1.93 -25.52 -19.08
C LYS A 117 -0.67 -26.36 -18.83
N ASP A 118 0.41 -25.67 -18.50
CA ASP A 118 1.69 -26.25 -18.13
C ASP A 118 1.88 -26.18 -16.62
N SER A 119 2.82 -26.97 -16.10
CA SER A 119 3.27 -26.79 -14.72
C SER A 119 3.86 -25.39 -14.49
N THR A 120 3.76 -24.87 -13.26
CA THR A 120 4.13 -23.50 -12.91
C THR A 120 5.56 -23.13 -13.34
N HIS A 121 6.52 -24.04 -13.20
CA HIS A 121 7.91 -23.78 -13.59
C HIS A 121 8.10 -23.63 -15.11
N VAL A 122 7.45 -24.48 -15.91
CA VAL A 122 7.49 -24.39 -17.39
C VAL A 122 6.83 -23.09 -17.84
N TRP A 123 5.67 -22.79 -17.28
CA TRP A 123 4.94 -21.57 -17.61
C TRP A 123 5.74 -20.31 -17.28
N MET A 124 6.31 -20.22 -16.07
CA MET A 124 7.16 -19.08 -15.67
C MET A 124 8.38 -18.92 -16.58
N LYS A 125 9.08 -20.04 -16.90
CA LYS A 125 10.21 -20.04 -17.84
C LYS A 125 9.83 -19.45 -19.18
N ASN A 126 8.70 -19.90 -19.74
CA ASN A 126 8.23 -19.47 -21.05
C ASN A 126 7.73 -18.02 -21.05
N LYS A 127 7.12 -17.55 -19.95
CA LYS A 127 6.51 -16.23 -19.86
C LYS A 127 7.52 -15.12 -19.57
N PHE A 128 8.44 -15.34 -18.63
CA PHE A 128 9.32 -14.29 -18.10
C PHE A 128 10.79 -14.50 -18.44
N PHE A 129 11.26 -15.74 -18.50
CA PHE A 129 12.70 -16.04 -18.64
C PHE A 129 13.15 -16.30 -20.08
N LYS A 130 12.22 -16.44 -21.03
CA LYS A 130 12.52 -16.77 -22.42
C LYS A 130 13.40 -15.73 -23.13
N ASN A 131 13.45 -14.49 -22.62
CA ASN A 131 14.24 -13.39 -23.17
C ASN A 131 15.38 -12.90 -22.25
N LEU A 132 15.63 -13.56 -21.11
CA LEU A 132 16.64 -13.15 -20.13
C LEU A 132 18.03 -13.77 -20.37
N PHE A 133 18.15 -14.68 -21.34
CA PHE A 133 19.40 -15.31 -21.75
C PHE A 133 19.58 -15.12 -23.27
N PHE A 134 20.08 -13.95 -23.66
CA PHE A 134 20.67 -13.69 -24.98
C PHE A 134 22.10 -13.22 -24.76
#